data_AF-A0A536L6X9-F1
#
_entry.id   AF-A0A536L6X9-F1
#
_cell.length_a   1.000
_cell.length_b   1.000
_cell.length_c   1.000
_cell.angle_alpha   90.00
_cell.angle_beta   90.00
_cell.angle_gamma   90.00
#
_symmetry.space_group_name_H-M   'P 1'
#
loop_
_entity.id
_entity.type
_entity.pdbx_description
1 polymer ?
#
loop_
_entity_poly.entity_id
_entity_poly.type
_entity_poly.pdbx_seq_one_letter_code
_entity_poly.pdbx_strand_id
1 'polypeptide(L)'
;MRPPRPRRRSQSRRKPKATPARKPKRTRPPSARDRLAENKLHVDIVTVEGRRFKGDADFVVAPGADGELGILPRHIPLLTPLKPGVVKVRNENEEQF
;
A
#
# COMPACT_ATOMS: atom_id res chain seq x y z
N MET A 1 26.87 -59.29 36.10
CA MET A 1 27.16 -57.83 36.10
C MET A 1 26.59 -57.19 34.83
N ARG A 2 25.67 -56.23 34.96
CA ARG A 2 25.27 -55.26 33.92
C ARG A 2 25.09 -53.90 34.62
N PRO A 3 25.71 -52.80 34.15
CA PRO A 3 25.61 -51.51 34.85
C PRO A 3 24.21 -50.87 34.66
N PRO A 4 23.70 -50.11 35.64
CA PRO A 4 22.44 -49.39 35.50
C PRO A 4 22.60 -48.19 34.55
N ARG A 5 21.60 -47.99 33.68
CA ARG A 5 21.57 -46.84 32.74
C ARG A 5 21.28 -45.54 33.50
N PRO A 6 21.90 -44.41 33.10
CA PRO A 6 21.73 -43.14 33.81
C PRO A 6 20.32 -42.55 33.58
N ARG A 7 19.74 -42.01 34.66
CA ARG A 7 18.53 -41.18 34.62
C ARG A 7 18.84 -39.88 33.89
N ARG A 8 18.25 -39.70 32.70
CA ARG A 8 18.34 -38.44 31.96
C ARG A 8 17.40 -37.40 32.58
N ARG A 9 17.96 -36.57 33.45
CA ARG A 9 17.35 -35.32 33.94
C ARG A 9 17.49 -34.25 32.85
N SER A 10 16.52 -33.33 32.82
CA SER A 10 16.47 -32.11 32.00
C SER A 10 16.15 -32.37 30.51
N GLN A 11 15.22 -31.69 29.87
CA GLN A 11 14.89 -30.27 30.01
C GLN A 11 13.38 -30.04 29.82
N SER A 12 12.86 -29.18 30.70
CA SER A 12 11.67 -28.38 30.45
C SER A 12 11.79 -27.74 29.07
N ARG A 13 11.01 -28.24 28.10
CA ARG A 13 10.78 -27.54 26.84
C ARG A 13 9.92 -26.32 27.18
N ARG A 14 10.57 -25.20 27.49
CA ARG A 14 9.92 -23.88 27.46
C ARG A 14 9.32 -23.72 26.07
N LYS A 15 7.99 -23.73 25.98
CA LYS A 15 7.26 -23.42 24.75
C LYS A 15 7.66 -22.00 24.30
N PRO A 16 8.03 -21.77 23.03
CA PRO A 16 8.17 -20.41 22.55
C PRO A 16 6.80 -19.74 22.50
N LYS A 17 6.70 -18.53 23.06
CA LYS A 17 5.50 -17.70 23.06
C LYS A 17 5.28 -17.24 21.61
N ALA A 18 4.24 -17.75 20.96
CA ALA A 18 3.87 -17.37 19.60
C ALA A 18 3.55 -15.86 19.56
N THR A 19 4.37 -15.11 18.84
CA THR A 19 4.08 -13.72 18.45
C THR A 19 2.94 -13.73 17.44
N PRO A 20 1.91 -12.87 17.55
CA PRO A 20 0.75 -12.95 16.69
C PRO A 20 1.14 -12.61 15.24
N ALA A 21 0.81 -13.54 14.33
CA ALA A 21 0.95 -13.37 12.90
C ALA A 21 0.18 -12.11 12.44
N ARG A 22 0.90 -11.19 11.80
CA ARG A 22 0.34 -10.01 11.16
C ARG A 22 -0.58 -10.48 10.02
N LYS A 23 -1.90 -10.34 10.20
CA LYS A 23 -2.91 -10.70 9.18
C LYS A 23 -2.51 -10.10 7.82
N PRO A 24 -2.51 -10.88 6.71
CA PRO A 24 -2.26 -10.32 5.40
C PRO A 24 -3.38 -9.33 5.07
N LYS A 25 -3.02 -8.11 4.62
CA LYS A 25 -4.00 -7.13 4.14
C LYS A 25 -4.77 -7.78 2.99
N ARG A 26 -6.05 -8.08 3.22
CA ARG A 26 -6.99 -8.49 2.16
C ARG A 26 -6.95 -7.41 1.07
N THR A 27 -6.26 -7.68 -0.03
CA THR A 27 -6.46 -6.93 -1.27
C THR A 27 -7.86 -7.33 -1.74
N ARG A 28 -8.77 -6.36 -1.78
CA ARG A 28 -10.09 -6.59 -2.35
C ARG A 28 -9.90 -6.93 -3.83
N PRO A 29 -10.56 -7.98 -4.36
CA PRO A 29 -10.56 -8.22 -5.80
C PRO A 29 -11.12 -6.98 -6.52
N PRO A 30 -10.56 -6.59 -7.67
CA PRO A 30 -11.04 -5.44 -8.44
C PRO A 30 -12.49 -5.68 -8.83
N SER A 31 -13.32 -4.68 -8.58
CA SER A 31 -14.76 -4.79 -8.75
C SER A 31 -15.11 -4.64 -10.24
N ALA A 32 -16.21 -5.26 -10.69
CA ALA A 32 -16.64 -5.17 -12.10
C ALA A 32 -16.91 -3.72 -12.57
N ARG A 33 -17.02 -2.74 -11.65
CA ARG A 33 -17.09 -1.31 -11.96
C ARG A 33 -15.78 -0.75 -12.54
N ASP A 34 -14.64 -1.38 -12.24
CA ASP A 34 -13.32 -0.98 -12.76
C ASP A 34 -13.22 -1.21 -14.29
N ARG A 35 -14.10 -2.02 -14.90
CA ARG A 35 -14.08 -2.32 -16.34
C ARG A 35 -14.70 -1.21 -17.21
N LEU A 36 -15.55 -0.32 -16.67
CA LEU A 36 -15.96 0.92 -17.37
C LEU A 36 -14.95 2.06 -17.14
N ALA A 37 -13.98 1.89 -16.25
CA ALA A 37 -12.93 2.85 -15.91
C ALA A 37 -11.67 2.71 -16.79
N GLU A 38 -11.81 2.19 -18.01
CA GLU A 38 -10.67 1.90 -18.92
C GLU A 38 -9.85 3.14 -19.33
N ASN A 39 -10.36 4.33 -19.00
CA ASN A 39 -9.71 5.63 -19.20
C ASN A 39 -9.56 6.45 -17.89
N LYS A 40 -9.66 5.86 -16.70
CA LYS A 40 -9.48 6.60 -15.43
C LYS A 40 -8.30 6.09 -14.59
N LEU A 41 -7.63 7.00 -13.91
CA LEU A 41 -6.51 6.79 -13.01
C LEU A 41 -7.02 6.63 -11.58
N HIS A 42 -6.69 5.52 -10.92
CA HIS A 42 -6.95 5.39 -9.48
C HIS A 42 -5.91 6.18 -8.68
N VAL A 43 -6.37 7.14 -7.86
CA VAL A 43 -5.50 8.04 -7.08
C VAL A 43 -5.73 7.84 -5.59
N ASP A 44 -4.64 7.55 -4.87
CA ASP A 44 -4.60 7.46 -3.41
C ASP A 44 -3.59 8.51 -2.87
N ILE A 45 -4.07 9.54 -2.14
CA ILE A 45 -3.20 10.53 -1.49
C ILE A 45 -3.09 10.19 0.00
N VAL A 46 -1.85 9.95 0.45
CA VAL A 46 -1.54 9.58 1.84
C VAL A 46 -0.67 10.64 2.49
N THR A 47 -1.06 11.08 3.67
CA THR A 47 -0.28 11.99 4.53
C THR A 47 0.12 11.25 5.81
N VAL A 48 0.92 11.90 6.66
CA VAL A 48 1.36 11.34 7.96
C VAL A 48 0.16 11.07 8.88
N GLU A 49 -0.88 11.91 8.82
CA GLU A 49 -2.07 11.84 9.67
C GLU A 49 -3.11 10.83 9.16
N GLY A 50 -3.10 10.50 7.86
CA GLY A 50 -4.03 9.54 7.30
C GLY A 50 -4.17 9.58 5.79
N ARG A 51 -5.18 8.86 5.27
CA ARG A 51 -5.53 8.91 3.84
C ARG A 51 -6.38 10.14 3.60
N ARG A 52 -5.89 11.09 2.80
CA ARG A 52 -6.57 12.36 2.55
C ARG A 52 -7.53 12.28 1.36
N PHE A 53 -7.21 11.46 0.36
CA PHE A 53 -8.02 11.30 -0.84
C PHE A 53 -7.94 9.87 -1.38
N LYS A 54 -9.07 9.37 -1.89
CA LYS A 54 -9.17 8.11 -2.62
C LYS A 54 -10.30 8.22 -3.65
N GLY A 55 -9.96 8.12 -4.93
CA GLY A 55 -10.95 8.19 -6.00
C GLY A 55 -10.36 7.91 -7.37
N ASP A 56 -11.25 7.90 -8.36
CA ASP A 56 -10.89 7.80 -9.78
C ASP A 56 -10.72 9.21 -10.35
N ALA A 57 -9.69 9.41 -11.17
CA ALA A 57 -9.38 10.69 -11.79
C ALA A 57 -9.00 10.58 -13.25
N ASP A 58 -9.32 11.62 -14.02
CA ASP A 58 -9.03 11.67 -15.45
C ASP A 58 -7.64 12.27 -15.69
N PHE A 59 -7.19 13.16 -14.80
CA PHE A 59 -5.88 13.80 -14.88
C PHE A 59 -5.37 14.20 -13.51
N VAL A 60 -4.07 14.02 -13.27
CA VAL A 60 -3.40 14.43 -12.02
C VAL A 60 -2.19 15.28 -12.33
N VAL A 61 -2.05 16.41 -11.64
CA VAL A 61 -0.83 17.22 -11.63
C VAL A 61 -0.21 17.14 -10.25
N ALA A 62 1.06 16.73 -10.19
CA ALA A 62 1.82 16.68 -8.95
C ALA A 62 3.20 17.35 -9.14
N PRO A 63 3.71 18.06 -8.12
CA PRO A 63 5.05 18.64 -8.15
C PRO A 63 6.09 17.55 -7.88
N GLY A 64 6.81 17.11 -8.91
CA GLY A 64 7.95 16.21 -8.81
C GLY A 64 9.26 16.92 -8.43
N ALA A 65 10.29 16.13 -8.13
CA ALA A 65 11.63 16.66 -7.83
C ALA A 65 12.26 17.43 -9.01
N ASP A 66 11.98 17.01 -10.25
CA ASP A 66 12.52 17.64 -11.47
C ASP A 66 11.58 18.68 -12.10
N GLY A 67 10.37 18.89 -11.56
CA GLY A 67 9.40 19.84 -12.13
C GLY A 67 7.94 19.48 -11.85
N GLU A 68 7.02 19.93 -12.70
CA GLU A 68 5.60 19.54 -12.64
C GLU A 68 5.37 18.25 -13.44
N LEU A 69 4.62 17.31 -12.86
CA LEU A 69 4.28 16.02 -13.47
C LEU A 69 2.78 15.97 -13.77
N GLY A 70 2.43 15.82 -15.04
CA GLY A 70 1.06 15.56 -15.49
C GLY A 70 0.89 14.06 -15.79
N ILE A 71 -0.01 13.40 -15.07
CA ILE A 71 -0.26 11.96 -15.19
C ILE A 71 -1.62 11.76 -15.86
N LEU A 72 -1.58 11.12 -17.03
CA LEU A 72 -2.74 10.69 -17.80
C LEU A 72 -3.00 9.19 -17.60
N PRO A 73 -4.20 8.71 -17.95
CA PRO A 73 -4.49 7.27 -17.97
C PRO A 73 -3.49 6.53 -18.86
N ARG A 74 -3.03 5.35 -18.41
CA ARG A 74 -1.99 4.53 -19.07
C ARG A 74 -0.57 5.12 -19.09
N HIS A 75 -0.22 5.96 -18.11
CA HIS A 75 1.15 6.41 -17.92
C HIS A 75 2.10 5.26 -17.52
N ILE A 76 3.37 5.39 -17.86
CA ILE A 76 4.43 4.45 -17.46
C ILE A 76 4.56 4.47 -15.92
N PRO A 77 4.76 3.32 -15.26
CA PRO A 77 5.02 3.30 -13.82
C PRO A 77 6.27 4.13 -13.49
N LEU A 78 6.11 5.12 -12.62
CA LEU A 78 7.17 6.05 -12.23
C LEU A 78 7.19 6.21 -10.71
N LEU A 79 8.38 6.20 -10.12
CA LEU A 79 8.61 6.49 -8.72
C LEU A 79 9.50 7.73 -8.61
N THR A 80 8.95 8.82 -8.08
CA THR A 80 9.69 10.08 -7.91
C THR A 80 9.38 10.73 -6.56
N PRO A 81 10.37 11.37 -5.91
CA PRO A 81 10.09 12.22 -4.77
C PRO A 81 9.25 13.43 -5.22
N LEU A 82 8.31 13.84 -4.37
CA LEU A 82 7.47 15.01 -4.59
C LEU A 82 8.01 16.22 -3.81
N LYS A 83 7.95 17.40 -4.42
CA LYS A 83 8.24 18.67 -3.75
C LYS A 83 7.02 19.13 -2.95
N PRO A 84 7.20 19.94 -1.89
CA PRO A 84 6.08 20.62 -1.26
C PRO A 84 5.36 21.50 -2.28
N GLY A 85 4.04 21.35 -2.38
CA GLY A 85 3.24 22.09 -3.34
C GLY A 85 1.80 21.57 -3.42
N VAL A 86 1.06 22.08 -4.40
CA VAL A 86 -0.34 21.74 -4.61
C VAL A 86 -0.43 20.57 -5.58
N VAL A 87 -1.14 19.52 -5.20
CA VAL A 87 -1.51 18.42 -6.09
C VAL A 87 -2.91 18.69 -6.61
N LYS A 88 -3.10 18.68 -7.92
CA LYS A 88 -4.41 18.89 -8.55
C LYS A 88 -4.92 17.57 -9.10
N VAL A 89 -6.12 17.18 -8.70
CA VAL A 89 -6.81 15.99 -9.22
C VAL A 89 -8.04 16.48 -9.96
N ARG A 90 -8.12 16.18 -11.26
CA ARG A 90 -9.24 16.55 -12.10
C ARG A 90 -10.07 15.31 -12.41
N ASN A 91 -11.33 15.37 -11.99
CA ASN A 91 -12.36 14.42 -12.36
C ASN A 91 -13.32 15.09 -13.32
N GLU A 92 -13.92 14.34 -14.24
CA GLU A 92 -14.79 14.79 -15.34
C GLU A 92 -15.86 15.87 -15.00
N ASN A 93 -16.13 16.18 -13.73
CA ASN A 93 -16.98 17.32 -13.33
C ASN A 93 -16.55 18.10 -12.06
N GLU A 94 -15.42 17.79 -11.42
CA GLU A 94 -15.01 18.47 -10.17
C GLU A 94 -13.48 18.62 -10.07
N GLU A 95 -13.01 19.87 -9.91
CA GLU A 95 -11.64 20.18 -9.49
C GLU A 95 -11.60 20.18 -7.97
N GLN A 96 -10.86 19.24 -7.37
CA GLN A 96 -10.71 19.16 -5.91
C GLN A 96 -9.27 19.55 -5.51
N PHE A 97 -9.17 20.41 -4.48
CA PHE A 97 -7.92 20.98 -3.94
C PHE A 97 -7.50 20.30 -2.63
#